data_AF-A0A961SLH6-F1
#
_entry.id   AF-A0A961SLH6-F1
#
_cell.length_a   1.000
_cell.length_b   1.000
_cell.length_c   1.000
_cell.angle_alpha   90.00
_cell.angle_beta   90.00
_cell.angle_gamma   90.00
#
_symmetry.space_group_name_H-M   'P 1'
#
loop_
_entity.id
_entity.type
_entity.pdbx_description
1 polymer ?
#
loop_
_entity_poly.entity_id
_entity_poly.type
_entity_poly.pdbx_seq_one_letter_code
_entity_poly.pdbx_strand_id
1 'polypeptide(L)' 'MVSDRSQYRGYEIRLRQEWSNWCANVFPLRDDVPIFALSPLWTLSSSRAEALAAAKRQIDDNLGTEPERHVA' A
#
# COMPACT_ATOMS: atom_id res chain seq x y z
N MET A 1 -14.56 13.55 -4.33
CA MET A 1 -13.87 12.24 -4.35
C MET A 1 -13.50 11.88 -2.92
N VAL A 2 -13.98 10.75 -2.40
CA VAL A 2 -13.61 10.27 -1.05
C VAL A 2 -12.20 9.71 -1.13
N SER A 3 -11.23 10.43 -0.57
CA SER A 3 -9.89 9.89 -0.36
C SER A 3 -9.86 9.25 1.02
N ASP A 4 -9.72 7.93 1.03
CA ASP A 4 -9.66 7.17 2.26
C ASP A 4 -8.20 6.96 2.65
N ARG A 5 -7.88 7.14 3.93
CA ARG A 5 -6.50 7.14 4.43
C ARG A 5 -6.35 6.03 5.46
N SER A 6 -5.30 5.24 5.31
CA SER A 6 -4.93 4.19 6.25
C SER A 6 -3.46 4.35 6.63
N GLN A 7 -3.12 4.20 7.91
CA GLN A 7 -1.74 4.23 8.36
C GLN A 7 -1.25 2.80 8.60
N TYR A 8 -0.05 2.46 8.15
CA TYR A 8 0.53 1.14 8.31
C TYR A 8 2.06 1.20 8.39
N ARG A 9 2.65 0.65 9.46
CA ARG A 9 4.12 0.55 9.67
C ARG A 9 4.91 1.84 9.40
N GLY A 10 4.37 3.00 9.77
CA GLY A 10 5.02 4.30 9.52
C GLY A 10 4.80 4.89 8.13
N TYR A 11 3.90 4.29 7.33
CA TYR A 11 3.45 4.81 6.05
C TYR A 11 1.99 5.25 6.09
N GLU A 12 1.64 6.25 5.29
CA GLU A 12 0.27 6.60 4.95
C GLU A 12 -0.09 6.02 3.59
N ILE A 13 -1.11 5.17 3.57
CA ILE A 13 -1.74 4.63 2.38
C ILE A 13 -2.96 5.49 2.06
N ARG A 14 -2.90 6.20 0.93
CA ARG A 14 -4.03 6.98 0.39
C ARG A 14 -4.71 6.19 -0.71
N LEU A 15 -5.94 5.79 -0.45
CA LEU A 15 -6.80 5.14 -1.42
C LEU A 15 -7.57 6.19 -2.22
N ARG A 16 -7.56 6.03 -3.53
CA ARG A 16 -8.33 6.85 -4.45
C ARG A 16 -9.07 5.97 -5.44
N GLN A 17 -10.34 6.27 -5.68
CA GLN A 17 -11.07 5.68 -6.78
C GLN A 17 -10.78 6.48 -8.05
N GLU A 18 -10.24 5.79 -9.06
CA GLU A 18 -10.02 6.34 -10.40
C GLU A 18 -10.77 5.45 -11.39
N TRP A 19 -11.72 6.08 -12.11
CA TRP A 19 -12.76 5.38 -12.88
C TRP A 19 -13.52 4.34 -12.04
N SER A 20 -13.45 3.06 -12.41
CA SER A 20 -14.08 1.93 -11.72
C SER A 20 -13.10 1.13 -10.85
N ASN A 21 -11.85 1.58 -10.72
CA ASN A 21 -10.81 0.90 -9.95
C ASN A 21 -10.41 1.70 -8.72
N TRP A 22 -9.87 1.00 -7.73
CA TRP A 22 -9.23 1.57 -6.56
C TRP A 22 -7.72 1.56 -6.77
N CYS A 23 -7.08 2.67 -6.46
CA CYS A 23 -5.63 2.87 -6.46
C CYS A 23 -5.15 3.16 -5.03
N ALA A 24 -3.95 2.69 -4.67
CA ALA A 24 -3.31 2.97 -3.39
C ALA A 24 -1.98 3.71 -3.61
N ASN A 25 -1.81 4.87 -2.99
CA ASN A 25 -0.55 5.60 -2.95
C ASN A 25 0.05 5.47 -1.56
N VAL A 26 1.34 5.20 -1.45
CA VAL A 26 2.04 5.01 -0.16
C VAL A 26 3.02 6.15 0.05
N PHE A 27 2.95 6.80 1.22
CA PHE A 27 3.83 7.90 1.60
C PHE A 27 4.51 7.57 2.93
N PRO A 28 5.83 7.76 3.07
CA PRO A 28 6.48 7.67 4.37
C PRO A 28 5.97 8.82 5.27
N LEU A 29 5.67 8.51 6.53
CA LEU A 29 5.29 9.51 7.54
C LEU A 29 6.45 9.96 8.42
N ARG A 30 7.61 9.30 8.30
CA ARG A 30 8.79 9.57 9.12
C ARG A 30 10.07 9.44 8.29
N ASP A 31 11.10 10.17 8.70
CA ASP A 31 12.41 10.19 8.04
C ASP A 31 13.27 8.94 8.33
N ASP A 32 12.92 8.14 9.34
CA ASP A 32 13.60 6.87 9.68
C ASP A 32 13.12 5.69 8.83
N VAL A 33 12.11 5.91 8.00
CA VAL A 33 11.46 4.90 7.17
C VAL A 33 12.01 5.02 5.74
N PRO A 34 12.42 3.92 5.08
CA PRO A 34 13.03 4.00 3.76
C PRO A 34 12.08 4.69 2.77
N ILE A 35 12.57 5.76 2.15
CA ILE A 35 11.84 6.44 1.07
C ILE A 35 11.82 5.49 -0.10
N PHE A 36 10.71 4.78 -0.25
CA PHE A 36 10.57 3.94 -1.41
C PHE A 36 10.47 4.81 -2.66
N ALA A 37 11.26 4.49 -3.68
CA ALA A 37 10.98 4.91 -5.05
C ALA A 37 9.78 4.13 -5.59
N LEU A 38 8.66 4.14 -4.85
CA LEU A 38 7.38 3.69 -5.36
C LEU A 38 6.95 4.76 -6.36
N SER A 39 7.44 4.62 -7.60
CA SER A 39 6.60 4.97 -8.74
C SER A 39 5.20 4.50 -8.39
N PRO A 40 4.16 5.34 -8.46
CA PRO A 40 2.84 5.05 -7.94
C PRO A 40 2.45 3.68 -8.46
N LEU A 41 2.66 2.65 -7.62
CA LEU A 41 2.52 1.28 -8.07
C LEU A 41 1.03 1.10 -7.98
N TRP A 42 0.43 1.36 -9.14
CA TRP A 42 -0.97 1.27 -9.42
C TRP A 42 -1.39 -0.16 -9.12
N THR A 43 -1.66 -0.45 -7.85
CA THR A 43 -2.54 -1.55 -7.55
C THR A 43 -3.92 -1.08 -7.97
N LEU A 44 -4.21 -1.25 -9.25
CA LEU A 44 -5.55 -1.14 -9.79
C LEU A 44 -6.28 -2.39 -9.34
N SER A 45 -7.15 -2.24 -8.35
CA SER A 45 -8.01 -3.31 -7.89
C SER A 45 -9.47 -2.96 -8.07
N SER A 46 -10.26 -3.99 -8.32
CA SER A 46 -11.71 -3.88 -8.43
C SER A 46 -12.35 -3.45 -7.11
N SER A 47 -11.67 -3.67 -5.98
CA SER A 47 -12.16 -3.31 -4.64
C SER A 47 -11.15 -2.52 -3.79
N ARG A 48 -11.70 -1.71 -2.87
CA ARG A 48 -10.94 -0.95 -1.86
C ARG A 48 -10.08 -1.86 -0.98
N ALA A 49 -10.63 -3.00 -0.57
CA ALA A 49 -9.96 -3.94 0.33
C ALA A 49 -8.73 -4.56 -0.32
N GLU A 50 -8.82 -4.95 -1.59
CA GLU A 50 -7.69 -5.51 -2.35
C GLU A 50 -6.60 -4.46 -2.57
N ALA A 51 -6.97 -3.23 -2.96
CA ALA A 51 -6.00 -2.15 -3.13
C ALA A 51 -5.22 -1.88 -1.83
N LEU A 52 -5.90 -1.91 -0.69
CA LEU A 52 -5.28 -1.76 0.63
C LEU A 52 -4.39 -2.95 1.00
N ALA A 53 -4.87 -4.19 0.76
CA ALA A 53 -4.11 -5.40 1.07
C ALA A 53 -2.83 -5.49 0.26
N ALA A 54 -2.90 -5.17 -1.03
CA ALA A 54 -1.73 -5.14 -1.92
C ALA A 54 -0.71 -4.07 -1.48
N ALA A 55 -1.18 -2.87 -1.11
CA ALA A 55 -0.30 -1.82 -0.60
C ALA A 55 0.44 -2.24 0.69
N LYS A 56 -0.27 -2.90 1.62
CA LYS A 56 0.33 -3.44 2.85
C LYS A 56 1.36 -4.53 2.54
N ARG A 57 1.00 -5.50 1.70
CA ARG A 57 1.91 -6.57 1.28
C ARG A 57 3.18 -6.01 0.66
N GLN A 58 3.05 -4.98 -0.17
CA GLN A 58 4.20 -4.34 -0.77
C GLN A 58 5.09 -3.63 0.26
N ILE A 59 4.50 -2.97 1.26
CA ILE A 59 5.25 -2.41 2.39
C ILE A 59 6.00 -3.53 3.12
N ASP A 60 5.35 -4.65 3.41
CA ASP A 60 5.95 -5.79 4.10
C ASP A 60 7.11 -6.40 3.28
N ASP A 61 6.89 -6.67 1.99
CA ASP A 61 7.92 -7.20 1.07
C ASP A 61 9.16 -6.28 1.02
N ASN A 62 8.95 -4.95 0.97
CA ASN A 62 10.06 -3.99 0.92
C ASN A 62 10.75 -3.78 2.26
N LEU A 63 10.03 -3.92 3.38
CA LEU A 63 10.63 -3.93 4.71
C LEU A 63 11.38 -5.24 5.01
N GLY A 64 11.43 -6.19 4.07
CA GLY A 64 12.00 -7.52 4.30
C GLY A 64 11.21 -8.31 5.34
N THR A 65 9.97 -7.91 5.60
CA THR A 65 9.05 -8.65 6.46
C THR A 65 8.40 -9.70 5.58
N GLU A 66 9.11 -10.80 5.29
CA GLU A 66 8.48 -11.92 4.59
C GLU A 66 7.21 -12.31 5.35
N PRO A 67 6.03 -12.34 4.72
CA PRO A 67 4.91 -13.06 5.31
C PRO A 67 5.39 -14.50 5.39
N GLU A 68 5.57 -15.02 6.61
CA GLU A 68 5.97 -16.41 6.87
C GLU A 68 5.25 -17.31 5.86
N ARG A 69 6.04 -17.82 4.91
CA ARG A 69 5.55 -18.76 3.90
C ARG A 69 5.07 -19.96 4.69
N HIS A 70 3.75 -20.11 4.82
CA HIS A 70 3.16 -21.38 5.21
C HIS A 70 3.52 -22.38 4.11
N VAL A 71 4.59 -23.13 4.36
CA VAL A 71 4.92 -24.36 3.64
C VAL A 71 3.89 -25.39 4.08
N ALA A 72 3.04 -25.79 3.15
CA ALA A 72 2.17 -26.96 3.27
C ALA A 72 2.98 -28.26 3.07
#